data_AF-A0A950WMH9-F1
#
_entry.id   AF-A0A950WMH9-F1
#
_cell.length_a   1.000
_cell.length_b   1.000
_cell.length_c   1.000
_cell.angle_alpha   90.00
_cell.angle_beta   90.00
_cell.angle_gamma   90.00
#
_symmetry.space_group_name_H-M   'P 1'
#
loop_
_entity.id
_entity.type
_entity.pdbx_description
1 polymer ?
#
loop_
_entity_poly.entity_id
_entity_poly.type
_entity_poly.pdbx_seq_one_letter_code
_entity_poly.pdbx_strand_id
1 'polypeptide(L)'
;MVETFVNLTLPVRPDGQPYACPCCGEHTLYERGGDEICRICKWEDDGQDDHDADNVRGGPNESLSLTEARRLRRENEKVFKLKGVLR
;
A
#
# COMPACT_ATOMS: atom_id res chain seq x y z
N MET A 1 -25.26 -1.14 9.41
CA MET A 1 -24.34 -2.09 10.07
C MET A 1 -22.96 -1.48 9.94
N VAL A 2 -22.26 -1.20 11.04
CA VAL A 2 -20.88 -0.73 10.94
C VAL A 2 -20.07 -1.92 10.45
N GLU A 3 -19.69 -1.93 9.18
CA GLU A 3 -18.67 -2.85 8.69
C GLU A 3 -17.39 -2.47 9.43
N THR A 4 -17.05 -3.29 10.43
CA THR A 4 -15.79 -3.12 11.15
C THR A 4 -14.69 -3.50 10.18
N PHE A 5 -13.90 -2.51 9.78
CA PHE A 5 -12.70 -2.78 8.97
C PHE A 5 -11.85 -3.82 9.70
N VAL A 6 -11.57 -4.94 9.03
CA VAL A 6 -10.59 -5.91 9.52
C VAL A 6 -9.23 -5.36 9.11
N ASN A 7 -8.39 -5.06 10.10
CA ASN A 7 -7.04 -4.57 9.87
C ASN A 7 -6.06 -5.73 9.99
N LEU A 8 -5.26 -5.95 8.95
CA LEU A 8 -4.12 -6.84 9.02
C LEU A 8 -2.99 -6.14 9.78
N THR A 9 -2.64 -6.68 10.93
CA THR A 9 -1.51 -6.20 11.73
C THR A 9 -0.46 -7.30 11.88
N LEU A 10 0.79 -6.99 11.55
CA LEU A 10 1.94 -7.89 11.74
C LEU A 10 3.10 -7.08 12.37
N PRO A 11 3.72 -7.57 13.45
CA PRO A 11 4.82 -6.87 14.10
C PRO A 11 6.10 -6.94 13.25
N VAL A 12 7.13 -6.19 13.64
CA VAL A 12 8.46 -6.29 13.02
C VAL A 12 8.92 -7.75 12.96
N ARG A 13 9.37 -8.18 11.77
CA ARG A 13 9.88 -9.54 11.58
C ARG A 13 11.15 -9.77 12.42
N PRO A 14 11.36 -10.98 12.97
CA PRO A 14 12.58 -11.28 13.74
C PRO A 14 13.89 -11.10 12.95
N ASP A 15 13.84 -11.23 11.62
CA ASP A 15 14.98 -11.02 10.72
C ASP A 15 15.18 -9.55 10.30
N GLY A 16 14.33 -8.64 10.77
CA GLY A 16 14.37 -7.22 10.43
C GLY A 16 14.06 -6.92 8.96
N GLN A 17 13.62 -7.91 8.18
CA GLN A 17 13.27 -7.69 6.79
C GLN A 17 11.92 -6.97 6.68
N PRO A 18 11.78 -5.99 5.78
CA PRO A 18 10.51 -5.32 5.58
C PRO A 18 9.47 -6.24 4.90
N TYR A 19 8.20 -5.95 5.13
CA TYR A 19 7.05 -6.47 4.41
C TYR A 19 6.83 -5.75 3.08
N ALA A 20 6.22 -6.47 2.13
CA ALA A 20 5.75 -5.91 0.89
C ALA A 20 4.59 -4.93 1.13
N CYS A 21 4.68 -3.75 0.54
CA CYS A 21 3.59 -2.77 0.53
C CYS A 21 2.37 -3.35 -0.21
N PRO A 22 1.15 -3.28 0.37
CA PRO A 22 -0.05 -3.85 -0.27
C PRO A 22 -0.39 -3.14 -1.59
N CYS A 23 0.07 -1.90 -1.79
CA CYS A 23 -0.18 -1.13 -3.00
C CYS A 23 0.80 -1.47 -4.14
N CYS A 24 2.12 -1.43 -3.89
CA CYS A 24 3.12 -1.56 -4.95
C CYS A 24 3.96 -2.84 -4.91
N GLY A 25 3.84 -3.66 -3.86
CA GLY A 25 4.58 -4.92 -3.70
C GLY A 25 6.06 -4.78 -3.30
N GLU A 26 6.58 -3.56 -3.21
CA GLU A 26 7.97 -3.32 -2.79
C GLU A 26 8.13 -3.51 -1.28
N HIS A 27 9.25 -4.10 -0.85
CA HIS A 27 9.52 -4.38 0.56
C HIS A 27 10.03 -3.12 1.27
N THR A 28 9.12 -2.37 1.87
CA THR A 28 9.40 -1.03 2.44
C THR A 28 8.86 -0.80 3.84
N LEU A 29 7.98 -1.67 4.34
CA LEU A 29 7.27 -1.51 5.60
C LEU A 29 7.90 -2.40 6.66
N TYR A 30 8.28 -1.90 7.84
CA TYR A 30 8.83 -2.76 8.89
C TYR A 30 7.75 -3.51 9.67
N GLU A 31 6.56 -2.93 9.78
CA GLU A 31 5.34 -3.56 10.32
C GLU A 31 4.23 -3.62 9.25
N ARG A 32 3.20 -4.45 9.47
CA ARG A 32 1.92 -4.33 8.75
C ARG A 32 0.87 -3.68 9.63
N GLY A 33 0.10 -2.75 9.05
CA GLY A 33 -0.95 -2.02 9.76
C GLY A 33 -0.43 -1.07 10.84
N GLY A 34 0.81 -0.60 10.69
CA GLY A 34 1.48 0.32 11.62
C GLY A 34 1.53 1.78 11.14
N ASP A 35 0.66 2.16 10.21
CA ASP A 35 0.57 3.50 9.62
C ASP A 35 1.87 3.96 8.92
N GLU A 36 2.72 3.01 8.52
CA GLU A 36 3.95 3.29 7.78
C GLU A 36 3.64 3.72 6.35
N ILE A 37 4.26 4.83 5.91
CA ILE A 37 4.14 5.31 4.53
C ILE A 37 5.20 4.66 3.65
N CYS A 38 4.78 3.90 2.65
CA CYS A 38 5.66 3.29 1.67
C CYS A 38 6.52 4.34 0.96
N ARG A 39 7.85 4.26 1.14
CA ARG A 39 8.79 5.23 0.52
C ARG A 39 8.74 5.27 -1.01
N ILE A 40 8.23 4.22 -1.66
CA ILE A 40 8.18 4.06 -3.12
C ILE A 40 6.88 4.59 -3.74
N CYS A 41 5.71 4.21 -3.21
CA CYS A 41 4.42 4.59 -3.78
C CYS A 41 3.61 5.58 -2.94
N LYS A 42 4.08 5.91 -1.73
CA LYS A 42 3.45 6.83 -0.78
C LYS A 42 2.12 6.38 -0.18
N TRP A 43 1.72 5.13 -0.41
CA TRP A 43 0.60 4.50 0.28
C TRP A 43 0.93 4.31 1.77
N GLU A 44 0.03 4.71 2.66
CA GLU A 44 0.07 4.41 4.09
C GLU A 44 -0.52 3.02 4.36
N ASP A 45 0.19 2.20 5.10
CA ASP A 45 -0.30 0.89 5.52
C ASP A 45 -1.13 0.97 6.81
N ASP A 46 -2.40 1.36 6.64
CA ASP A 46 -3.44 1.44 7.69
C ASP A 46 -4.07 0.07 8.05
N GLY A 47 -3.47 -1.01 7.54
CA GLY A 47 -3.91 -2.40 7.73
C GLY A 47 -4.94 -2.87 6.69
N GLN A 48 -5.23 -2.09 5.65
CA GLN A 48 -6.04 -2.51 4.51
C GLN A 48 -5.32 -3.60 3.69
N ASP A 49 -6.09 -4.58 3.21
CA ASP A 49 -5.57 -5.65 2.34
C ASP A 49 -6.64 -6.11 1.33
N ASP A 50 -6.42 -7.25 0.67
CA ASP A 50 -7.26 -7.72 -0.44
C ASP A 50 -8.75 -7.89 -0.09
N HIS A 51 -9.10 -8.22 1.15
CA HIS A 51 -10.49 -8.45 1.56
C HIS A 51 -11.34 -7.17 1.55
N ASP A 52 -10.71 -6.00 1.60
CA ASP A 52 -11.40 -4.71 1.60
C ASP A 52 -10.73 -3.67 0.71
N ALA A 53 -9.98 -4.11 -0.30
CA ALA A 53 -9.16 -3.25 -1.16
C ALA A 53 -9.96 -2.21 -1.96
N ASP A 54 -11.26 -2.42 -2.19
CA ASP A 54 -12.14 -1.50 -2.91
C ASP A 54 -12.74 -0.40 -2.00
N ASN A 55 -12.57 -0.53 -0.68
CA ASN A 55 -13.08 0.46 0.26
C ASN A 55 -12.15 1.68 0.33
N VAL A 56 -12.72 2.87 0.42
CA VAL A 56 -11.98 4.11 0.69
C VAL A 56 -11.94 4.31 2.20
N ARG A 57 -10.75 4.18 2.79
CA ARG A 57 -10.54 4.37 4.24
C ARG A 57 -10.21 5.80 4.63
N GLY A 58 -9.80 6.64 3.68
CA GLY A 58 -9.49 8.05 3.93
C GLY A 58 -8.05 8.27 4.42
N GLY A 59 -7.87 9.25 5.30
CA GLY A 59 -6.58 9.56 5.91
C GLY A 59 -5.53 10.02 4.88
N PRO A 60 -4.24 9.72 5.12
CA PRO A 60 -3.14 9.91 4.17
C PRO A 60 -3.32 9.23 2.81
N ASN A 61 -4.17 8.21 2.71
CA ASN A 61 -4.53 7.57 1.44
C ASN A 61 -5.63 8.35 0.65
N GLU A 62 -6.08 9.49 1.20
CA GLU A 62 -7.04 10.41 0.60
C GLU A 62 -8.34 9.71 0.15
N SER A 63 -8.84 10.04 -1.04
CA SER A 63 -10.07 9.44 -1.60
C SER A 63 -9.80 8.17 -2.40
N LEU A 64 -8.62 7.55 -2.27
CA LEU A 64 -8.25 6.36 -3.04
C LEU A 64 -8.54 5.09 -2.24
N SER A 65 -9.14 4.12 -2.91
CA SER A 65 -9.09 2.72 -2.48
C SER A 65 -7.73 2.10 -2.82
N LEU A 66 -7.38 1.02 -2.12
CA LEU A 66 -6.17 0.25 -2.41
C LEU A 66 -6.16 -0.28 -3.85
N THR A 67 -7.32 -0.70 -4.37
CA THR A 67 -7.49 -1.13 -5.77
C THR A 67 -7.15 0.00 -6.76
N GLU A 68 -7.64 1.22 -6.51
CA GLU A 68 -7.33 2.37 -7.36
C GLU A 68 -5.86 2.76 -7.29
N ALA A 69 -5.27 2.77 -6.09
CA ALA A 69 -3.85 3.07 -5.91
C ALA A 69 -2.95 2.06 -6.63
N ARG A 70 -3.28 0.76 -6.56
CA ARG A 70 -2.62 -0.31 -7.34
C ARG A 70 -2.69 -0.04 -8.85
N ARG A 71 -3.85 0.41 -9.36
CA ARG A 71 -4.03 0.74 -10.78
C ARG A 71 -3.16 1.94 -11.18
N LEU A 72 -3.23 3.04 -10.44
CA LEU A 72 -2.46 4.26 -10.69
C LEU A 72 -0.96 3.99 -10.64
N ARG A 73 -0.50 3.17 -9.69
CA ARG A 73 0.90 2.74 -9.61
C ARG A 73 1.36 2.07 -10.89
N ARG A 74 0.61 1.08 -11.39
CA ARG A 74 0.92 0.36 -12.64
C ARG A 74 0.94 1.29 -13.85
N GLU A 75 0.01 2.24 -13.91
CA GLU A 75 -0.04 3.23 -15.00
C GLU A 75 1.15 4.19 -14.97
N ASN A 76 1.49 4.72 -13.80
CA ASN A 76 2.65 5.59 -13.62
C ASN A 76 3.96 4.87 -13.94
N GLU A 77 4.10 3.60 -13.54
CA GLU A 77 5.26 2.79 -13.89
C GLU A 77 5.40 2.63 -15.42
N LYS A 78 4.29 2.36 -16.12
CA LYS A 78 4.29 2.31 -17.60
C LYS A 78 4.71 3.64 -18.20
N VAL A 79 4.19 4.76 -17.69
CA VAL A 79 4.56 6.10 -18.17
C VAL A 79 6.05 6.37 -17.97
N PHE A 80 6.63 6.01 -16.82
CA PHE A 80 8.05 6.19 -16.56
C PHE A 80 8.95 5.29 -17.42
N LYS A 81 8.55 4.04 -17.66
CA LYS A 81 9.26 3.13 -18.57
C LYS A 81 9.19 3.62 -20.02
N LEU A 82 8.02 4.05 -20.49
CA LEU A 82 7.84 4.61 -21.83
C LEU A 82 8.65 5.89 -22.05
N LYS A 83 8.80 6.72 -21.01
CA LYS A 83 9.63 7.93 -21.05
C LYS A 83 11.13 7.67 -20.84
N GLY A 84 11.55 6.41 -20.67
CA GLY A 84 12.95 6.04 -20.44
C GLY A 84 13.52 6.55 -19.11
N VAL A 85 12.67 6.91 -18.15
CA VAL A 85 13.07 7.43 -16.82
C VAL A 85 13.36 6.29 -15.85
N LEU A 86 12.60 5.21 -15.93
CA LEU A 86 12.88 3.95 -15.24
C LEU A 86 13.55 3.01 -16.26
N ARG A 87 14.78 2.58 -15.94
CA ARG A 87 15.57 1.63 -16.75
C ARG A 87 14.98 0.23 -16.70
#